data_AF-A0A1I0SJ91-F1
#
_entry.id   AF-A0A1I0SJ91-F1
#
_cell.length_a   1.000
_cell.length_b   1.000
_cell.length_c   1.000
_cell.angle_alpha   90.00
_cell.angle_beta   90.00
_cell.angle_gamma   90.00
#
_symmetry.space_group_name_H-M   'P 1'
#
loop_
_entity.id
_entity.type
_entity.pdbx_description
1 polymer ?
#
loop_
_entity_poly.entity_id
_entity_poly.type
_entity_poly.pdbx_seq_one_letter_code
_entity_poly.pdbx_strand_id
1 'polypeptide(L)'
;MFKDPFSFYGRIRRTEFALTHIFYFIVHFFVLIVENNKSVGSWIEFTKLLPIYLLMSQGAKRCHDLGKSGWWQLVPFYMLMMFFLPGDYGPNEYGDHPKGEGNERYDAFGYDFKTGKTIAAGEHDPV
;
A
#
# COMPACT_ATOMS: atom_id res chain seq x y z
N MET A 1 -0.51 7.32 7.92
CA MET A 1 -0.08 5.90 7.86
C MET A 1 -1.29 5.07 8.28
N PHE A 2 -1.66 4.04 7.52
CA PHE A 2 -2.90 3.24 7.64
C PHE A 2 -4.21 4.03 7.53
N LYS A 3 -4.39 4.78 6.42
CA LYS A 3 -5.62 5.56 6.20
C LYS A 3 -6.84 4.66 5.93
N ASP A 4 -6.65 3.51 5.28
CA ASP A 4 -7.72 2.55 4.94
C ASP A 4 -7.19 1.10 4.82
N PRO A 5 -6.83 0.42 5.93
CA PRO A 5 -6.07 -0.84 5.89
C PRO A 5 -6.79 -2.00 5.17
N PHE A 6 -8.12 -2.03 5.23
CA PHE A 6 -8.95 -3.09 4.63
C PHE A 6 -9.36 -2.81 3.18
N SER A 7 -9.10 -1.62 2.65
CA SER A 7 -9.41 -1.30 1.25
C SER A 7 -8.33 -1.86 0.31
N PHE A 8 -8.69 -2.18 -0.93
CA PHE A 8 -7.70 -2.52 -1.98
C PHE A 8 -7.23 -1.28 -2.76
N TYR A 9 -7.85 -0.12 -2.53
CA TYR A 9 -7.57 1.10 -3.28
C TYR A 9 -6.49 1.95 -2.63
N GLY A 10 -5.75 2.66 -3.49
CA GLY A 10 -4.65 3.53 -3.11
C GLY A 10 -3.29 2.83 -3.12
N ARG A 11 -2.31 3.53 -2.56
CA ARG A 11 -0.89 3.18 -2.59
C ARG A 11 -0.31 3.17 -1.17
N ILE A 12 0.52 2.18 -0.87
CA ILE A 12 1.26 2.13 0.41
C ILE A 12 2.75 1.98 0.20
N ARG A 13 3.49 2.55 1.14
CA ARG A 13 4.95 2.49 1.21
C ARG A 13 5.43 1.22 1.90
N ARG A 14 6.73 0.96 1.76
CA ARG A 14 7.44 -0.17 2.39
C ARG A 14 7.23 -0.25 3.91
N THR A 15 7.25 0.88 4.62
CA THR A 15 7.08 0.90 6.08
C THR A 15 5.70 0.38 6.49
N GLU A 16 4.65 0.85 5.84
CA GLU A 16 3.27 0.39 6.11
C GLU A 16 3.14 -1.10 5.77
N PHE A 17 3.61 -1.50 4.59
CA PHE A 17 3.64 -2.90 4.15
C PHE A 17 4.39 -3.82 5.12
N ALA A 18 5.57 -3.40 5.60
CA ALA A 18 6.39 -4.17 6.54
C ALA A 18 5.73 -4.26 7.93
N LEU A 19 5.14 -3.18 8.42
CA LEU A 19 4.40 -3.18 9.68
C LEU A 19 3.19 -4.12 9.62
N THR A 20 2.48 -4.20 8.49
CA THR A 20 1.40 -5.19 8.29
C THR A 20 1.92 -6.63 8.42
N HIS A 21 3.06 -6.94 7.80
CA HIS A 21 3.64 -8.29 7.87
C HIS A 21 4.14 -8.63 9.28
N ILE A 22 4.80 -7.69 9.96
CA ILE A 22 5.22 -7.86 11.36
C ILE A 22 4.01 -8.13 12.25
N PHE A 23 2.94 -7.34 12.11
CA PHE A 23 1.70 -7.55 12.86
C PHE A 23 1.09 -8.92 12.59
N TYR A 24 1.04 -9.35 11.32
CA TYR A 24 0.58 -10.69 10.95
C TYR A 24 1.41 -11.79 11.62
N PHE A 25 2.74 -11.70 11.60
CA PHE A 25 3.60 -12.71 12.24
C PHE A 25 3.38 -12.78 13.75
N ILE A 26 3.19 -11.64 14.42
CA ILE A 26 2.89 -11.59 15.86
C ILE A 26 1.56 -12.29 16.15
N VAL A 27 0.49 -11.92 15.43
CA VAL A 27 -0.84 -12.55 15.62
C VAL A 27 -0.78 -14.04 15.34
N HIS A 28 -0.12 -14.44 14.25
CA HIS A 28 0.02 -15.84 13.86
C HIS A 28 0.79 -16.65 14.91
N PHE A 29 1.86 -16.10 15.48
CA PHE A 29 2.61 -16.74 16.57
C PHE A 29 1.72 -17.08 17.77
N PHE A 30 0.85 -16.17 18.21
CA PHE A 30 -0.08 -16.44 19.31
C PHE A 30 -1.16 -17.45 18.94
N VAL A 31 -1.65 -17.44 17.69
CA VAL A 31 -2.60 -18.44 17.19
C VAL A 31 -2.00 -19.85 17.31
N LEU A 32 -0.74 -20.03 16.89
CA LEU A 32 -0.05 -21.33 16.97
C LEU A 32 0.09 -21.85 18.41
N ILE A 33 0.28 -20.96 19.39
CA ILE A 33 0.34 -21.35 20.81
C ILE A 33 -1.01 -21.92 21.26
N VAL A 34 -2.11 -21.25 20.91
CA VAL A 34 -3.46 -21.59 21.36
C VAL A 34 -4.02 -22.83 20.64
N GLU A 35 -3.65 -23.05 19.38
CA GLU A 35 -4.13 -24.14 18.52
C GLU A 35 -3.87 -25.55 19.08
N ASN A 36 -2.88 -25.71 19.97
CA ASN A 36 -2.60 -26.97 20.67
C ASN A 36 -3.74 -27.43 21.61
N ASN A 37 -4.74 -26.59 21.87
CA ASN A 37 -5.92 -26.91 22.66
C ASN A 37 -7.04 -27.48 21.78
N LYS A 38 -7.23 -28.80 21.79
CA LYS A 38 -8.22 -29.53 20.94
C LYS A 38 -9.67 -29.04 21.07
N SER A 39 -10.04 -28.39 22.18
CA SER A 39 -11.39 -27.84 22.40
C SER A 39 -11.69 -26.58 21.55
N VAL A 40 -10.66 -25.93 21.01
CA VAL A 40 -10.76 -24.62 20.33
C VAL A 40 -10.49 -24.74 18.82
N GLY A 41 -9.96 -25.88 18.37
CA GLY A 41 -9.39 -26.05 17.02
C GLY A 41 -10.35 -25.79 15.86
N SER A 42 -11.66 -26.03 15.99
CA SER A 42 -12.57 -25.85 14.84
C SER A 42 -12.87 -24.38 14.51
N TRP A 43 -12.86 -23.48 15.50
CA TRP A 43 -13.18 -22.06 15.31
C TRP A 43 -11.94 -21.22 14.99
N ILE A 44 -10.76 -21.72 15.32
CA ILE A 44 -9.51 -20.98 15.16
C ILE A 44 -9.16 -20.76 13.68
N GLU A 45 -9.59 -21.65 12.78
CA GLU A 45 -9.37 -21.52 11.34
C GLU A 45 -10.04 -20.27 10.75
N PHE A 46 -11.24 -19.92 11.23
CA PHE A 46 -11.93 -18.72 10.79
C PHE A 46 -11.21 -17.44 11.22
N THR A 47 -10.45 -17.49 12.32
CA THR A 47 -9.69 -16.32 12.80
C THR A 47 -8.51 -15.99 11.88
N LYS A 48 -8.04 -16.94 11.07
CA LYS A 48 -6.97 -16.73 10.08
C LYS A 48 -7.42 -15.91 8.86
N LEU A 49 -8.73 -15.88 8.55
CA LEU A 49 -9.27 -15.19 7.37
C LEU A 49 -9.07 -13.67 7.42
N LEU A 50 -9.27 -13.05 8.57
CA LEU A 50 -9.17 -11.59 8.71
C LEU A 50 -7.73 -11.08 8.51
N PRO A 51 -6.70 -11.66 9.16
CA PRO A 51 -5.30 -11.31 8.88
C PRO A 51 -4.90 -11.57 7.42
N ILE A 52 -5.37 -12.65 6.80
CA ILE A 52 -5.11 -12.93 5.38
C ILE A 52 -5.72 -11.85 4.49
N TYR A 53 -6.97 -11.45 4.74
CA TYR A 53 -7.62 -10.38 3.98
C TYR A 53 -6.82 -9.07 4.10
N LEU A 54 -6.35 -8.74 5.30
CA LEU A 54 -5.50 -7.57 5.53
C LEU A 54 -4.16 -7.66 4.78
N LEU A 55 -3.52 -8.83 4.73
CA LEU A 55 -2.30 -9.03 3.93
C LEU A 55 -2.57 -8.82 2.44
N MET A 56 -3.68 -9.35 1.93
CA MET A 56 -4.05 -9.23 0.51
C MET A 56 -4.37 -7.79 0.12
N SER A 57 -5.08 -7.05 0.97
CA SER A 57 -5.43 -5.65 0.73
C SER A 57 -4.19 -4.76 0.73
N GLN A 58 -3.31 -4.92 1.72
CA GLN A 58 -2.07 -4.15 1.82
C GLN A 58 -1.06 -4.55 0.73
N GLY A 59 -0.96 -5.84 0.41
CA GLY A 59 -0.14 -6.35 -0.69
C GLY A 59 -0.57 -5.76 -2.04
N ALA A 60 -1.88 -5.67 -2.30
CA ALA A 60 -2.40 -5.02 -3.49
C ALA A 60 -1.98 -3.54 -3.58
N LYS A 61 -2.16 -2.77 -2.50
CA LYS A 61 -1.73 -1.36 -2.46
C LYS A 61 -0.22 -1.18 -2.61
N ARG A 62 0.59 -2.15 -2.16
CA ARG A 62 2.03 -2.12 -2.35
C ARG A 62 2.39 -2.42 -3.81
N CYS A 63 1.66 -3.32 -4.49
CA CYS A 63 1.79 -3.52 -5.93
C CYS A 63 1.41 -2.26 -6.72
N HIS A 64 0.30 -1.61 -6.33
CA HIS A 64 -0.15 -0.35 -6.91
C HIS A 64 0.90 0.76 -6.78
N ASP A 65 1.58 0.82 -5.62
CA ASP A 65 2.68 1.75 -5.43
C ASP A 65 3.87 1.46 -6.35
N LEU A 66 4.04 0.23 -6.84
CA LEU A 66 5.05 -0.16 -7.84
C LEU A 66 4.55 -0.05 -9.29
N GLY A 67 3.38 0.56 -9.51
CA GLY A 67 2.76 0.68 -10.85
C GLY A 67 2.33 -0.67 -11.43
N LYS A 68 2.02 -1.66 -10.58
CA LYS A 68 1.55 -3.00 -10.96
C LYS A 68 0.16 -3.26 -10.42
N SER A 69 -0.60 -4.12 -11.11
CA SER A 69 -1.90 -4.58 -10.60
C SER A 69 -1.74 -5.38 -9.30
N GLY A 70 -2.75 -5.35 -8.43
CA GLY A 70 -2.72 -6.05 -7.14
C GLY A 70 -2.50 -7.57 -7.21
N TRP A 71 -2.70 -8.18 -8.38
CA TRP A 71 -2.46 -9.62 -8.61
C TRP A 71 -0.99 -10.01 -8.62
N TRP A 72 -0.06 -9.05 -8.81
CA TRP A 72 1.37 -9.33 -8.80
C TRP A 72 1.89 -9.92 -7.49
N GLN A 73 1.18 -9.72 -6.37
CA GLN A 73 1.53 -10.36 -5.10
C GLN A 73 1.48 -11.89 -5.13
N LEU A 74 0.76 -12.49 -6.10
CA LEU A 74 0.70 -13.94 -6.30
C LEU A 74 1.88 -14.49 -7.13
N VAL A 75 2.65 -13.62 -7.78
CA VAL A 75 3.83 -14.02 -8.54
C VAL A 75 4.89 -14.51 -7.55
N PRO A 76 5.44 -15.73 -7.73
CA PRO A 76 6.48 -16.24 -6.84
C PRO A 76 7.64 -15.25 -6.67
N PHE A 77 8.10 -15.10 -5.43
CA PHE A 77 9.18 -14.17 -5.02
C PHE A 77 8.91 -12.67 -5.21
N TYR A 78 7.81 -12.24 -5.85
CA TYR A 78 7.52 -10.81 -6.01
C TYR A 78 7.29 -10.12 -4.67
N MET A 79 6.74 -10.83 -3.69
CA MET A 79 6.61 -10.35 -2.32
C MET A 79 7.95 -9.89 -1.73
N LEU A 80 9.06 -10.58 -2.02
CA LEU A 80 10.39 -10.17 -1.56
C LEU A 80 10.79 -8.84 -2.20
N MET A 81 10.57 -8.70 -3.51
CA MET A 81 10.85 -7.46 -4.23
C MET A 81 10.04 -6.27 -3.69
N MET A 82 8.80 -6.51 -3.26
CA MET A 82 7.93 -5.47 -2.69
C MET A 82 8.48 -4.82 -1.41
N PHE A 83 9.33 -5.52 -0.65
CA PHE A 83 10.04 -4.94 0.50
C PHE A 83 11.17 -4.00 0.08
N PHE A 84 11.83 -4.28 -1.05
CA PHE A 84 13.10 -3.63 -1.43
C PHE A 84 13.01 -2.65 -2.62
N LEU A 85 11.97 -2.69 -3.44
CA LEU A 85 11.81 -1.79 -4.57
C LEU A 85 11.16 -0.44 -4.20
N PRO A 86 11.62 0.69 -4.76
CA PRO A 86 11.01 2.00 -4.54
C PRO A 86 9.65 2.07 -5.24
N GLY A 87 8.76 2.92 -4.72
CA GLY A 87 7.51 3.22 -5.40
C GLY A 87 7.72 3.93 -6.73
N ASP A 88 6.72 3.86 -7.59
CA ASP A 88 6.59 4.57 -8.85
C ASP A 88 6.55 6.09 -8.61
N TYR A 89 7.26 6.86 -9.42
CA TYR A 89 7.42 8.30 -9.20
C TYR A 89 6.17 9.07 -9.63
N GLY A 90 5.75 10.04 -8.82
CA GLY A 90 4.57 10.86 -9.10
C GLY A 90 3.24 10.07 -9.07
N PRO A 91 2.14 10.72 -9.49
CA PRO A 91 0.83 10.09 -9.57
C PRO A 91 0.81 8.97 -10.61
N ASN A 92 0.11 7.87 -10.28
CA ASN A 92 -0.17 6.80 -11.23
C ASN A 92 -1.68 6.45 -11.23
N GLU A 93 -2.09 5.42 -11.96
CA GLU A 93 -3.50 5.01 -12.07
C GLU A 93 -4.17 4.67 -10.73
N TYR A 94 -3.38 4.40 -9.68
CA TYR A 94 -3.84 4.07 -8.33
C TYR A 94 -3.82 5.27 -7.37
N GLY A 95 -3.43 6.46 -7.87
CA GLY A 95 -3.45 7.72 -7.15
C GLY A 95 -2.07 8.36 -6.96
N ASP A 96 -2.09 9.45 -6.20
CA ASP A 96 -0.93 10.28 -5.91
C ASP A 96 0.19 9.52 -5.19
N HIS A 97 1.44 9.91 -5.44
CA HIS A 97 2.58 9.31 -4.79
C HIS A 97 2.49 9.51 -3.27
N PRO A 98 2.63 8.44 -2.44
CA PRO A 98 2.42 8.52 -0.99
C PRO A 98 3.37 9.46 -0.23
N LYS A 99 4.45 9.92 -0.87
CA LYS A 99 5.38 10.89 -0.27
C LYS A 99 5.18 12.32 -0.76
N GLY A 100 4.28 12.59 -1.69
CA GLY A 100 4.19 13.90 -2.32
C GLY A 100 5.14 14.09 -3.51
N GLU A 101 6.24 13.33 -3.59
CA GLU A 101 7.24 13.45 -4.66
C GLU A 101 6.59 13.30 -6.05
N GLY A 102 6.69 14.34 -6.89
CA GLY A 102 6.14 14.34 -8.25
C GLY A 102 4.64 14.58 -8.35
N ASN A 103 3.92 14.83 -7.25
CA ASN A 103 2.49 15.15 -7.26
C ASN A 103 2.20 16.61 -7.64
N GLU A 104 3.24 17.39 -7.89
CA GLU A 104 3.14 18.80 -8.24
C GLU A 104 2.34 18.96 -9.53
N ARG A 105 1.36 19.85 -9.48
CA ARG A 105 0.58 20.21 -10.67
C ARG A 105 1.31 21.19 -11.56
N TYR A 106 2.17 22.01 -10.97
CA TYR A 106 2.89 23.08 -11.63
C TYR A 106 4.39 22.93 -11.41
N ASP A 107 5.20 23.31 -12.39
CA ASP A 107 6.63 23.48 -12.19
C ASP A 107 6.97 24.83 -11.50
N ALA A 108 8.27 25.06 -11.27
CA ALA A 108 8.77 26.31 -10.69
C ALA A 108 8.49 27.58 -11.53
N PHE A 109 8.01 27.42 -12.76
CA PHE A 109 7.67 28.50 -13.69
C PHE A 109 6.15 28.65 -13.90
N GLY A 110 5.32 27.89 -13.17
CA GLY A 110 3.86 27.92 -13.27
C GLY A 110 3.30 27.10 -14.45
N TYR A 111 4.08 26.19 -15.04
CA TYR A 111 3.61 25.30 -16.10
C TYR A 111 2.72 24.19 -15.55
N ASP A 112 1.44 24.17 -15.90
CA ASP A 112 0.49 23.12 -15.54
C ASP A 112 0.72 21.87 -16.39
N PHE A 113 1.22 20.81 -15.77
CA PHE A 113 1.48 19.53 -16.45
C PHE A 113 0.22 18.83 -16.96
N LYS A 114 -0.97 19.13 -16.41
CA LYS A 114 -2.24 18.56 -16.88
C LYS A 114 -2.84 19.31 -18.05
N THR A 115 -2.73 20.63 -18.07
CA THR A 115 -3.36 21.46 -19.13
C THR A 115 -2.39 21.88 -20.23
N GLY A 116 -1.09 21.69 -20.01
CA GLY A 116 -0.03 22.05 -20.93
C GLY A 116 0.15 23.57 -21.07
N LYS A 117 -0.30 24.35 -20.09
CA LYS A 117 -0.31 25.82 -20.11
C LYS A 117 0.44 26.39 -18.92
N THR A 118 1.17 27.47 -19.16
CA THR A 118 1.72 28.31 -18.09
C THR A 118 0.62 29.21 -17.55
N ILE A 119 0.33 29.13 -16.26
CA ILE A 119 -0.50 30.11 -15.55
C ILE A 119 0.35 31.31 -15.14
N ALA A 120 -0.24 32.50 -15.16
CA ALA A 120 0.48 33.72 -14.85
C ALA A 120 0.95 33.72 -13.38
N ALA A 121 2.14 34.26 -13.14
CA ALA A 121 2.70 34.44 -11.80
C ALA A 121 1.79 35.36 -10.96
N GLY A 122 0.86 34.77 -10.23
CA GLY A 122 -0.16 35.49 -9.45
C GLY A 122 -1.45 34.70 -9.20
N GLU A 123 -1.73 33.64 -9.97
CA GLU A 123 -2.88 32.73 -9.76
C GLU A 123 -2.56 31.49 -8.91
N HIS A 124 -1.34 31.39 -8.36
CA HIS A 124 -1.01 30.34 -7.41
C HIS A 124 -1.73 30.60 -6.09
N ASP A 125 -2.83 29.89 -5.85
CA ASP A 125 -3.40 29.78 -4.51
C ASP A 125 -2.30 29.26 -3.56
N PRO A 126 -1.96 30.00 -2.48
CA PRO A 126 -1.02 29.51 -1.50
C PRO A 126 -1.69 28.39 -0.71
N VAL A 127 -1.31 27.15 -1.00
CA VAL A 127 -1.68 25.96 -0.21
C VAL A 127 -0.66 25.73 0.88
#